data_AF-A0A2G6WGA6-F1
#
_entry.id   AF-A0A2G6WGA6-F1
#
_cell.length_a   1.000
_cell.length_b   1.000
_cell.length_c   1.000
_cell.angle_alpha   90.00
_cell.angle_beta   90.00
_cell.angle_gamma   90.00
#
_symmetry.space_group_name_H-M   'P 1'
#
loop_
_entity.id
_entity.type
_entity.pdbx_description
1 polymer ?
#
loop_
_entity_poly.entity_id
_entity_poly.type
_entity_poly.pdbx_seq_one_letter_code
_entity_poly.pdbx_strand_id
1 'polypeptide(L)'
;MNKFQVFVLLILISFKSFACLNGETKILKSGAYVYIDYKGLVPRGHRFFSGDFPRIIKELDSLYKKTNNIDYLSDKGYVLIVQEKYAEAENLYLSIEKIKPNRYSTASNLGTLYELIGENQKAYDWIKKSIEINPESHNGSEWLHLKILEAKIKNLSDVSGQFLIGTNFGMKGIPQSKLSKQEIENLAKSVYYQVNERMSFIKPKDKVISILLFELGNLVELKGEHENALQIYRTAREYGFDGDLIAARMINTTESKTNYFERKTWELTGKINALRKSKDGVDLDYVNQIETGLIILSVVSAILLIALIVLYIKWKNLKDFVLLNDSKTHN
;
A
#
# COMPACT_ATOMS: atom_id res chain seq x y z
N MET A 1 -32.39 42.16 -11.39
CA MET A 1 -31.85 40.97 -10.70
C MET A 1 -31.17 40.08 -11.72
N ASN A 2 -29.84 40.15 -11.86
CA ASN A 2 -29.07 39.15 -12.60
C ASN A 2 -27.92 38.68 -11.71
N LYS A 3 -27.99 37.41 -11.32
CA LYS A 3 -27.06 36.73 -10.42
C LYS A 3 -25.81 36.38 -11.22
N PHE A 4 -24.67 37.00 -10.89
CA PHE A 4 -23.37 36.56 -11.36
C PHE A 4 -23.01 35.26 -10.63
N GLN A 5 -23.13 34.12 -11.32
CA GLN A 5 -22.65 32.84 -10.80
C GLN A 5 -21.15 32.74 -11.08
N VAL A 6 -20.35 32.77 -10.01
CA VAL A 6 -18.91 32.52 -10.07
C VAL A 6 -18.71 31.00 -10.18
N PHE A 7 -18.30 30.54 -11.36
CA PHE A 7 -17.86 29.16 -11.55
C PHE A 7 -16.40 29.05 -11.08
N VAL A 8 -16.19 28.51 -9.88
CA VAL A 8 -14.86 28.07 -9.43
C VAL A 8 -14.62 26.69 -10.03
N LEU A 9 -13.91 26.65 -11.15
CA LEU A 9 -13.46 25.40 -11.76
C LEU A 9 -12.25 24.88 -10.96
N LEU A 10 -12.51 24.03 -9.95
CA LEU A 10 -11.48 23.26 -9.27
C LEU A 10 -10.95 22.21 -10.26
N ILE A 11 -9.86 22.54 -10.95
CA ILE A 11 -9.09 21.57 -11.73
C ILE A 11 -8.39 20.66 -10.72
N LEU A 12 -9.06 19.56 -10.36
CA LEU A 12 -8.44 18.41 -9.71
C LEU A 12 -7.50 17.77 -10.73
N ILE A 13 -6.27 18.25 -10.80
CA ILE A 13 -5.19 17.54 -11.47
C ILE A 13 -4.95 16.26 -10.66
N SER A 14 -5.66 15.19 -11.02
CA SER A 14 -5.31 13.86 -10.52
C SER A 14 -3.98 13.50 -11.17
N PHE A 15 -2.89 13.79 -10.46
CA PHE A 15 -1.65 13.08 -10.75
C PHE A 15 -1.99 11.60 -10.58
N LYS A 16 -2.00 10.85 -11.68
CA LYS A 16 -1.86 9.39 -11.67
C LYS A 16 -0.47 9.06 -11.12
N SER A 17 -0.27 9.40 -9.85
CA SER A 17 0.83 8.88 -9.06
C SER A 17 0.52 7.42 -8.83
N PHE A 18 1.51 6.59 -9.11
CA PHE A 18 1.44 5.15 -9.00
C PHE A 18 0.91 4.76 -7.62
N ALA A 19 -0.34 4.29 -7.56
CA ALA A 19 -0.93 3.61 -6.41
C ALA A 19 -0.37 2.18 -6.28
N CYS A 20 0.94 2.02 -6.42
CA CYS A 20 1.57 0.71 -6.35
C CYS A 20 1.85 0.36 -4.89
N LEU A 21 1.00 -0.50 -4.33
CA LEU A 21 1.11 -1.14 -3.02
C LEU A 21 1.30 -0.14 -1.87
N ASN A 22 0.18 0.44 -1.41
CA ASN A 22 0.12 0.97 -0.06
C ASN A 22 0.36 -0.19 0.89
N GLY A 23 1.36 -0.08 1.78
CA GLY A 23 1.60 -1.09 2.81
C GLY A 23 0.32 -1.38 3.60
N GLU A 24 0.01 -2.65 3.83
CA GLU A 24 -1.14 -3.03 4.62
C GLU A 24 -0.93 -2.68 6.10
N THR A 25 -2.03 -2.41 6.79
CA THR A 25 -2.02 -2.17 8.23
C THR A 25 -3.09 -3.05 8.84
N LYS A 26 -2.69 -3.93 9.75
CA LYS A 26 -3.64 -4.74 10.50
C LYS A 26 -4.10 -3.98 11.73
N ILE A 27 -5.36 -3.55 11.69
CA ILE A 27 -6.06 -2.96 12.83
C ILE A 27 -7.09 -3.97 13.30
N LEU A 28 -7.04 -4.31 14.59
CA LEU A 28 -8.03 -5.17 15.24
C LEU A 28 -9.38 -4.46 15.32
N LYS A 29 -10.45 -5.22 15.56
CA LYS A 29 -11.79 -4.68 15.78
C LYS A 29 -11.87 -3.72 16.97
N SER A 30 -10.98 -3.87 17.96
CA SER A 30 -10.83 -2.94 19.08
C SER A 30 -10.20 -1.59 18.69
N GLY A 31 -9.63 -1.47 17.49
CA GLY A 31 -8.84 -0.31 17.06
C GLY A 31 -7.34 -0.43 17.35
N ALA A 32 -6.89 -1.51 18.00
CA ALA A 32 -5.48 -1.74 18.25
C ALA A 32 -4.72 -2.11 16.96
N TYR A 33 -3.55 -1.52 16.77
CA TYR A 33 -2.67 -1.84 15.64
C TYR A 33 -1.82 -3.08 15.96
N VAL A 34 -1.74 -4.03 15.01
CA VAL A 34 -0.89 -5.22 15.15
C VAL A 34 0.40 -5.09 14.34
N TYR A 35 0.30 -4.64 13.10
CA TYR A 35 1.46 -4.33 12.28
C TYR A 35 1.16 -3.22 11.27
N ILE A 36 2.24 -2.64 10.77
CA ILE A 36 2.25 -1.78 9.59
C ILE A 36 3.29 -2.28 8.61
N ASP A 37 2.92 -2.35 7.34
CA ASP A 37 3.86 -2.74 6.29
C ASP A 37 4.66 -1.57 5.76
N TYR A 38 5.83 -1.92 5.24
CA TYR A 38 6.63 -1.01 4.44
C TYR A 38 5.90 -0.70 3.13
N LYS A 39 5.97 0.56 2.71
CA LYS A 39 5.51 0.97 1.38
C LYS A 39 6.56 0.56 0.34
N GLY A 40 6.12 0.05 -0.81
CA GLY A 40 7.00 -0.25 -1.94
C GLY A 40 6.80 -1.64 -2.52
N LEU A 41 7.73 -2.06 -3.37
CA LEU A 41 7.70 -3.34 -4.08
C LEU A 41 8.63 -4.40 -3.48
N VAL A 42 9.41 -4.04 -2.45
CA VAL A 42 10.37 -4.93 -1.80
C VAL A 42 9.72 -5.55 -0.56
N PRO A 43 9.42 -6.86 -0.55
CA PRO A 43 8.81 -7.50 0.60
C PRO A 43 9.80 -7.56 1.76
N ARG A 44 9.30 -7.31 2.97
CA ARG A 44 10.13 -7.22 4.20
C ARG A 44 9.52 -7.95 5.39
N GLY A 45 8.35 -8.57 5.19
CA GLY A 45 7.51 -8.99 6.30
C GLY A 45 6.83 -7.82 6.98
N HIS A 46 5.89 -8.16 7.85
CA HIS A 46 5.17 -7.23 8.68
C HIS A 46 6.07 -6.66 9.76
N ARG A 47 5.99 -5.35 9.97
CA ARG A 47 6.55 -4.74 11.18
C ARG A 47 5.52 -4.82 12.30
N PHE A 48 5.56 -5.93 13.04
CA PHE A 48 4.71 -6.09 14.22
C PHE A 48 5.02 -5.05 15.30
N PHE A 49 3.99 -4.46 15.87
CA PHE A 49 4.13 -3.62 17.05
C PHE A 49 4.36 -4.52 18.26
N SER A 50 5.43 -4.26 19.02
CA SER A 50 5.66 -4.84 20.34
C SER A 50 4.72 -4.17 21.36
N GLY A 51 3.42 -4.41 21.21
CA GLY A 51 2.39 -3.94 22.14
C GLY A 51 2.31 -4.83 23.38
N ASP A 52 1.62 -4.35 24.41
CA ASP A 52 1.19 -5.16 25.55
C ASP A 52 0.09 -6.14 25.09
N PHE A 53 0.50 -7.21 24.41
CA PHE A 53 -0.40 -8.26 23.94
C PHE A 53 -1.26 -8.86 25.07
N PRO A 54 -0.75 -9.08 26.30
CA PRO A 54 -1.60 -9.46 27.43
C PRO A 54 -2.77 -8.50 27.67
N ARG A 55 -2.52 -7.18 27.67
CA ARG A 55 -3.58 -6.18 27.79
C ARG A 55 -4.55 -6.23 26.62
N ILE A 56 -4.05 -6.33 25.38
CA ILE A 56 -4.88 -6.43 24.17
C ILE A 56 -5.80 -7.65 24.26
N ILE A 57 -5.26 -8.81 24.62
CA ILE A 57 -6.04 -10.05 24.77
C ILE A 57 -7.14 -9.89 25.83
N LYS A 58 -6.81 -9.28 26.99
CA LYS A 58 -7.80 -9.01 28.05
C LYS A 58 -8.91 -8.08 27.57
N GLU A 59 -8.57 -7.07 26.78
CA GLU A 59 -9.53 -6.15 26.18
C GLU A 59 -10.46 -6.88 25.20
N LEU A 60 -9.90 -7.69 24.29
CA LEU A 60 -10.67 -8.49 23.34
C LEU A 60 -11.64 -9.46 24.04
N ASP A 61 -11.19 -10.13 25.11
CA ASP A 61 -12.04 -11.01 25.92
C ASP A 61 -13.19 -10.24 26.58
N SER A 62 -12.92 -9.03 27.11
CA SER A 62 -13.95 -8.16 27.69
C SER A 62 -14.97 -7.69 26.64
N LEU A 63 -14.50 -7.31 25.45
CA LEU A 63 -15.34 -6.87 24.34
C LEU A 63 -16.21 -8.01 23.81
N TYR A 64 -15.66 -9.21 23.69
CA TYR A 64 -16.42 -10.42 23.34
C TYR A 64 -17.51 -10.68 24.38
N LYS A 65 -17.20 -10.71 25.69
CA LYS A 65 -18.20 -10.94 26.75
C LYS A 65 -19.35 -9.93 26.71
N LYS A 66 -19.05 -8.66 26.38
CA LYS A 66 -20.05 -7.59 26.30
C LYS A 66 -20.95 -7.67 25.06
N THR A 67 -20.39 -8.11 23.92
CA THR A 67 -21.06 -7.96 22.61
C THR A 67 -21.43 -9.28 21.94
N ASN A 68 -20.87 -10.39 22.42
CA ASN A 68 -20.86 -11.70 21.76
C ASN A 68 -20.38 -11.65 20.30
N ASN A 69 -19.62 -10.61 19.90
CA ASN A 69 -19.08 -10.50 18.55
C ASN A 69 -17.84 -11.37 18.39
N ILE A 70 -17.98 -12.44 17.58
CA ILE A 70 -16.93 -13.43 17.34
C ILE A 70 -15.65 -12.85 16.73
N ASP A 71 -15.72 -11.67 16.10
CA ASP A 71 -14.55 -11.02 15.50
C ASP A 71 -13.49 -10.72 16.56
N TYR A 72 -13.87 -10.43 17.80
CA TYR A 72 -12.91 -10.23 18.90
C TYR A 72 -12.15 -11.50 19.26
N LEU A 73 -12.80 -12.68 19.21
CA LEU A 73 -12.10 -13.96 19.38
C LEU A 73 -11.19 -14.25 18.18
N SER A 74 -11.65 -13.92 16.98
CA SER A 74 -10.87 -14.06 15.74
C SER A 74 -9.58 -13.21 15.79
N ASP A 75 -9.67 -11.99 16.32
CA ASP A 75 -8.54 -11.09 16.52
C ASP A 75 -7.61 -11.57 17.64
N LYS A 76 -8.16 -12.13 18.72
CA LYS A 76 -7.37 -12.77 19.78
C LYS A 76 -6.56 -13.93 19.22
N GLY A 77 -7.17 -14.79 18.40
CA GLY A 77 -6.48 -15.87 17.70
C GLY A 77 -5.32 -15.37 16.85
N TYR A 78 -5.50 -14.25 16.14
CA TYR A 78 -4.45 -13.66 15.32
C TYR A 78 -3.29 -13.15 16.18
N VAL A 79 -3.58 -12.48 17.30
CA VAL A 79 -2.56 -12.06 18.27
C VAL A 79 -1.79 -13.25 18.83
N LEU A 80 -2.49 -14.35 19.15
CA LEU A 80 -1.83 -15.58 19.62
C LEU A 80 -0.88 -16.17 18.55
N ILE A 81 -1.24 -16.14 17.27
CA ILE A 81 -0.35 -16.54 16.16
C ILE A 81 0.92 -15.67 16.14
N VAL A 82 0.76 -14.34 16.23
CA VAL A 82 1.89 -13.40 16.26
C VAL A 82 2.81 -13.62 17.47
N GLN A 83 2.24 -14.08 18.59
CA GLN A 83 3.00 -14.46 19.78
C GLN A 83 3.55 -15.90 19.74
N GLU A 84 3.42 -16.60 18.61
CA GLU A 84 3.85 -18.00 18.42
C GLU A 84 3.15 -18.99 19.38
N LYS A 85 2.01 -18.61 19.95
CA LYS A 85 1.19 -19.42 20.86
C LYS A 85 0.24 -20.32 20.07
N TYR A 86 0.81 -21.16 19.21
CA TYR A 86 0.08 -21.90 18.19
C TYR A 86 -0.99 -22.85 18.75
N ALA A 87 -0.70 -23.56 19.83
CA ALA A 87 -1.69 -24.45 20.47
C ALA A 87 -2.89 -23.69 21.07
N GLU A 88 -2.67 -22.50 21.64
CA GLU A 88 -3.77 -21.65 22.13
C GLU A 88 -4.60 -21.12 20.95
N ALA A 89 -3.94 -20.68 19.88
CA ALA A 89 -4.60 -20.20 18.66
C ALA A 89 -5.45 -21.29 17.98
N GLU A 90 -4.92 -22.51 17.88
CA GLU A 90 -5.60 -23.64 17.23
C GLU A 90 -6.89 -23.99 17.97
N ASN A 91 -6.79 -24.18 19.29
CA ASN A 91 -7.95 -24.46 20.13
C ASN A 91 -9.02 -23.37 20.03
N LEU A 92 -8.60 -22.10 20.03
CA LEU A 92 -9.50 -20.97 19.88
C LEU A 92 -10.19 -20.97 18.52
N TYR A 93 -9.45 -21.10 17.41
CA TYR A 93 -10.07 -21.09 16.07
C TYR A 93 -10.96 -22.31 15.81
N LEU A 94 -10.60 -23.49 16.31
CA LEU A 94 -11.49 -24.66 16.25
C LEU A 94 -12.78 -24.44 17.06
N SER A 95 -12.71 -23.74 18.19
CA SER A 95 -13.91 -23.35 18.93
C SER A 95 -14.76 -22.31 18.18
N ILE A 96 -14.13 -21.34 17.53
CA ILE A 96 -14.81 -20.34 16.69
C ILE A 96 -15.54 -21.03 15.54
N GLU A 97 -14.91 -22.00 14.86
CA GLU A 97 -15.55 -22.75 13.77
C GLU A 97 -16.76 -23.54 14.27
N LYS A 98 -16.72 -24.12 15.47
CA LYS A 98 -17.89 -24.79 16.08
C LYS A 98 -19.03 -23.83 16.38
N ILE A 99 -18.72 -22.61 16.84
CA ILE A 99 -19.72 -21.59 17.20
C ILE A 99 -20.32 -20.94 15.95
N LYS A 100 -19.48 -20.57 14.99
CA LYS A 100 -19.88 -19.89 13.75
C LYS A 100 -19.06 -20.47 12.58
N PRO A 101 -19.54 -21.57 11.97
CA PRO A 101 -18.82 -22.25 10.90
C PRO A 101 -18.76 -21.41 9.62
N ASN A 102 -17.88 -21.82 8.71
CA ASN A 102 -17.79 -21.27 7.35
C ASN A 102 -17.48 -19.76 7.29
N ARG A 103 -16.66 -19.27 8.23
CA ARG A 103 -16.13 -17.91 8.17
C ARG A 103 -14.82 -17.91 7.38
N TYR A 104 -14.71 -17.01 6.40
CA TYR A 104 -13.46 -16.76 5.68
C TYR A 104 -12.28 -16.54 6.62
N SER A 105 -12.43 -15.64 7.61
CA SER A 105 -11.34 -15.30 8.53
C SER A 105 -10.93 -16.46 9.43
N THR A 106 -11.86 -17.35 9.82
CA THR A 106 -11.51 -18.57 10.56
C THR A 106 -10.73 -19.52 9.66
N ALA A 107 -11.21 -19.77 8.43
CA ALA A 107 -10.59 -20.69 7.51
C ALA A 107 -9.17 -20.24 7.10
N SER A 108 -9.01 -18.97 6.74
CA SER A 108 -7.71 -18.40 6.36
C SER A 108 -6.71 -18.45 7.52
N ASN A 109 -7.11 -18.05 8.75
CA ASN A 109 -6.20 -18.10 9.90
C ASN A 109 -5.86 -19.52 10.34
N LEU A 110 -6.78 -20.49 10.25
CA LEU A 110 -6.45 -21.90 10.47
C LEU A 110 -5.47 -22.41 9.42
N GLY A 111 -5.66 -22.04 8.15
CA GLY A 111 -4.73 -22.38 7.08
C GLY A 111 -3.31 -21.88 7.35
N THR A 112 -3.16 -20.60 7.65
CA THR A 112 -1.87 -19.99 8.02
C THR A 112 -1.29 -20.62 9.29
N LEU A 113 -2.11 -20.85 10.32
CA LEU A 113 -1.65 -21.49 11.56
C LEU A 113 -1.10 -22.90 11.32
N TYR A 114 -1.81 -23.73 10.54
CA TYR A 114 -1.33 -25.07 10.20
C TYR A 114 -0.07 -25.02 9.31
N GLU A 115 0.08 -24.02 8.43
CA GLU A 115 1.33 -23.81 7.69
C GLU A 115 2.49 -23.55 8.65
N LEU A 116 2.29 -22.69 9.66
CA LEU A 116 3.32 -22.34 10.66
C LEU A 116 3.68 -23.52 11.57
N ILE A 117 2.72 -24.39 11.90
CA ILE A 117 2.96 -25.62 12.69
C ILE A 117 3.66 -26.71 11.84
N GLY A 118 3.62 -26.59 10.50
CA GLY A 118 4.17 -27.59 9.58
C GLY A 118 3.18 -28.67 9.13
N GLU A 119 1.91 -28.55 9.51
CA GLU A 119 0.81 -29.44 9.12
C GLU A 119 0.28 -29.08 7.72
N ASN A 120 1.17 -29.16 6.72
CA ASN A 120 0.95 -28.57 5.39
C ASN A 120 -0.32 -29.08 4.68
N GLN A 121 -0.72 -30.34 4.89
CA GLN A 121 -1.95 -30.87 4.30
C GLN A 121 -3.21 -30.20 4.91
N LYS A 122 -3.25 -30.04 6.23
CA LYS A 122 -4.36 -29.31 6.90
C LYS A 122 -4.37 -27.85 6.47
N ALA A 123 -3.19 -27.23 6.36
CA ALA A 123 -3.06 -25.88 5.85
C ALA A 123 -3.69 -25.76 4.45
N TYR A 124 -3.35 -26.68 3.55
CA TYR A 124 -3.88 -26.70 2.19
C TYR A 124 -5.41 -26.81 2.16
N ASP A 125 -5.98 -27.72 2.95
CA ASP A 125 -7.43 -27.92 2.99
C ASP A 125 -8.16 -26.67 3.53
N TRP A 126 -7.60 -26.01 4.55
CA TRP A 126 -8.17 -24.79 5.13
C TRP A 126 -8.04 -23.57 4.23
N ILE A 127 -6.90 -23.39 3.56
CA ILE A 127 -6.72 -22.31 2.57
C ILE A 127 -7.61 -22.54 1.35
N LYS A 128 -7.76 -23.79 0.90
CA LYS A 128 -8.70 -24.12 -0.18
C LYS A 128 -10.13 -23.73 0.21
N LYS A 129 -10.55 -24.08 1.43
CA LYS A 129 -11.85 -23.65 1.98
C LYS A 129 -11.97 -22.13 2.07
N SER A 130 -10.92 -21.40 2.46
CA SER A 130 -11.00 -19.93 2.53
C SER A 130 -11.17 -19.29 1.15
N ILE A 131 -10.52 -19.84 0.11
CA ILE A 131 -10.70 -19.42 -1.29
C ILE A 131 -12.13 -19.67 -1.75
N GLU A 132 -12.71 -20.84 -1.45
CA GLU A 132 -14.10 -21.17 -1.79
C GLU A 132 -15.11 -20.20 -1.17
N ILE A 133 -14.83 -19.69 0.04
CA ILE A 133 -15.68 -18.71 0.73
C ILE A 133 -15.46 -17.29 0.18
N ASN A 134 -14.21 -16.89 -0.06
CA ASN A 134 -13.85 -15.56 -0.54
C ASN A 134 -12.66 -15.63 -1.52
N PRO A 135 -12.92 -15.70 -2.83
CA PRO A 135 -11.87 -15.80 -3.85
C PRO A 135 -10.96 -14.57 -3.95
N GLU A 136 -11.46 -13.39 -3.58
CA GLU A 136 -10.73 -12.11 -3.66
C GLU A 136 -9.85 -11.84 -2.43
N SER A 137 -9.81 -12.79 -1.49
CA SER A 137 -8.97 -12.72 -0.30
C SER A 137 -7.49 -12.53 -0.63
N HIS A 138 -6.78 -11.81 0.25
CA HIS A 138 -5.36 -11.51 0.07
C HIS A 138 -5.05 -10.94 -1.33
N ASN A 139 -5.93 -10.04 -1.81
CA ASN A 139 -5.86 -9.44 -3.14
C ASN A 139 -5.88 -10.48 -4.28
N GLY A 140 -6.63 -11.57 -4.11
CA GLY A 140 -6.76 -12.65 -5.08
C GLY A 140 -5.51 -13.54 -5.22
N SER A 141 -4.62 -13.55 -4.23
CA SER A 141 -3.31 -14.21 -4.33
C SER A 141 -3.22 -15.60 -3.67
N GLU A 142 -4.29 -16.09 -3.03
CA GLU A 142 -4.29 -17.36 -2.29
C GLU A 142 -4.07 -18.60 -3.18
N TRP A 143 -4.28 -18.51 -4.50
CA TRP A 143 -3.91 -19.58 -5.42
C TRP A 143 -2.39 -19.90 -5.34
N LEU A 144 -1.56 -18.89 -5.08
CA LEU A 144 -0.11 -19.05 -4.94
C LEU A 144 0.24 -19.66 -3.58
N HIS A 145 -0.55 -19.35 -2.54
CA HIS A 145 -0.45 -20.04 -1.24
C HIS A 145 -0.62 -21.55 -1.42
N LEU A 146 -1.67 -21.98 -2.13
CA LEU A 146 -1.88 -23.40 -2.43
C LEU A 146 -0.69 -24.01 -3.18
N LYS A 147 -0.09 -23.30 -4.14
CA LYS A 147 1.11 -23.78 -4.87
C LYS A 147 2.33 -23.93 -3.96
N ILE A 148 2.52 -23.01 -3.01
CA ILE A 148 3.57 -23.11 -1.99
C ILE A 148 3.34 -24.34 -1.10
N LEU A 149 2.10 -24.56 -0.65
CA LEU A 149 1.75 -25.73 0.16
C LEU A 149 1.88 -27.03 -0.62
N GLU A 150 1.49 -27.07 -1.90
CA GLU A 150 1.72 -28.23 -2.78
C GLU A 150 3.20 -28.59 -2.89
N ALA A 151 4.08 -27.58 -3.03
CA ALA A 151 5.52 -27.81 -3.05
C ALA A 151 6.02 -28.44 -1.73
N LYS A 152 5.53 -27.93 -0.59
CA LYS A 152 5.86 -28.46 0.74
C LYS A 152 5.34 -29.89 0.95
N ILE A 153 4.07 -30.16 0.60
CA ILE A 153 3.43 -31.48 0.76
C ILE A 153 4.14 -32.55 -0.07
N LYS A 154 4.46 -32.23 -1.33
CA LYS A 154 5.15 -33.16 -2.23
C LYS A 154 6.63 -33.32 -1.91
N ASN A 155 7.15 -32.57 -0.94
CA ASN A 155 8.57 -32.50 -0.59
C ASN A 155 9.46 -32.35 -1.83
N LEU A 156 9.07 -31.47 -2.76
CA LEU A 156 9.74 -31.34 -4.05
C LEU A 156 11.17 -30.84 -3.81
N SER A 157 12.15 -31.70 -4.09
CA SER A 157 13.56 -31.32 -4.01
C SER A 157 13.94 -30.28 -5.07
N ASP A 158 13.19 -30.19 -6.17
CA ASP A 158 13.45 -29.29 -7.30
C ASP A 158 12.23 -28.42 -7.67
N VAL A 159 11.76 -27.64 -6.69
CA VAL A 159 10.75 -26.59 -6.96
C VAL A 159 11.37 -25.53 -7.88
N SER A 160 10.64 -25.16 -8.93
CA SER A 160 11.02 -24.07 -9.86
C SER A 160 10.02 -22.92 -9.79
N GLY A 161 10.45 -21.73 -10.25
CA GLY A 161 9.54 -20.60 -10.44
C GLY A 161 8.37 -20.93 -11.36
N GLN A 162 8.62 -21.67 -12.45
CA GLN A 162 7.57 -22.15 -13.37
C GLN A 162 6.49 -22.98 -12.67
N PHE A 163 6.87 -23.83 -11.71
CA PHE A 163 5.91 -24.58 -10.91
C PHE A 163 5.08 -23.66 -10.01
N LEU A 164 5.72 -22.71 -9.33
CA LEU A 164 5.08 -21.86 -8.34
C LEU A 164 4.16 -20.81 -8.97
N ILE A 165 4.63 -20.11 -10.01
CA ILE A 165 3.95 -18.94 -10.58
C ILE A 165 3.42 -19.17 -12.00
N GLY A 166 3.59 -20.37 -12.56
CA GLY A 166 3.03 -20.74 -13.87
C GLY A 166 3.76 -20.11 -15.07
N THR A 167 4.91 -19.46 -14.88
CA THR A 167 5.71 -18.87 -15.95
C THR A 167 7.20 -18.86 -15.62
N ASN A 168 8.04 -18.55 -16.61
CA ASN A 168 9.48 -18.35 -16.47
C ASN A 168 9.94 -17.13 -17.28
N PHE A 169 11.10 -16.59 -16.95
CA PHE A 169 11.63 -15.37 -17.58
C PHE A 169 12.90 -15.58 -18.41
N GLY A 170 13.12 -16.82 -18.85
CA GLY A 170 14.32 -17.24 -19.58
C GLY A 170 15.58 -17.35 -18.73
N MET A 171 16.69 -17.71 -19.38
CA MET A 171 17.99 -18.01 -18.73
C MET A 171 19.09 -16.99 -19.04
N LYS A 172 18.74 -15.86 -19.66
CA LYS A 172 19.70 -14.78 -19.97
C LYS A 172 19.79 -13.78 -18.81
N GLY A 173 20.62 -12.75 -18.93
CA GLY A 173 20.69 -11.66 -17.94
C GLY A 173 19.45 -10.75 -17.92
N ILE A 174 18.80 -10.51 -19.07
CA ILE A 174 17.62 -9.63 -19.18
C ILE A 174 16.33 -10.47 -19.16
N PRO A 175 15.37 -10.24 -18.24
CA PRO A 175 14.19 -11.11 -18.14
C PRO A 175 13.27 -10.88 -19.32
N GLN A 176 12.63 -11.94 -19.79
CA GLN A 176 11.74 -11.91 -20.95
C GLN A 176 10.44 -12.59 -20.61
N SER A 177 9.31 -12.01 -21.05
CA SER A 177 7.99 -12.59 -20.82
C SER A 177 7.10 -12.37 -22.04
N LYS A 178 6.16 -13.30 -22.25
CA LYS A 178 5.04 -13.13 -23.19
C LYS A 178 3.81 -12.51 -22.54
N LEU A 179 3.81 -12.36 -21.22
CA LEU A 179 2.72 -11.76 -20.47
C LEU A 179 2.59 -10.29 -20.84
N SER A 180 1.34 -9.82 -20.90
CA SER A 180 1.02 -8.40 -20.99
C SER A 180 1.47 -7.65 -19.74
N LYS A 181 1.57 -6.32 -19.86
CA LYS A 181 1.91 -5.45 -18.72
C LYS A 181 0.97 -5.64 -17.53
N GLN A 182 -0.33 -5.85 -17.78
CA GLN A 182 -1.34 -6.04 -16.75
C GLN A 182 -1.16 -7.39 -16.04
N GLU A 183 -0.89 -8.46 -16.78
CA GLU A 183 -0.61 -9.78 -16.21
C GLU A 183 0.65 -9.77 -15.35
N ILE A 184 1.71 -9.10 -15.80
CA ILE A 184 2.94 -8.89 -15.02
C ILE A 184 2.61 -8.14 -13.72
N GLU A 185 1.80 -7.09 -13.78
CA GLU A 185 1.43 -6.31 -12.59
C GLU A 185 0.62 -7.16 -11.59
N ASN A 186 -0.36 -7.92 -12.06
CA ASN A 186 -1.18 -8.78 -11.21
C ASN A 186 -0.37 -9.92 -10.58
N LEU A 187 0.53 -10.53 -11.37
CA LEU A 187 1.40 -11.58 -10.88
C LEU A 187 2.41 -11.03 -9.86
N ALA A 188 3.01 -9.87 -10.13
CA ALA A 188 3.91 -9.21 -9.19
C ALA A 188 3.21 -8.89 -7.85
N LYS A 189 1.97 -8.42 -7.88
CA LYS A 189 1.17 -8.18 -6.67
C LYS A 189 0.91 -9.47 -5.90
N SER A 190 0.54 -10.55 -6.60
CA SER A 190 0.29 -11.85 -5.97
C SER A 190 1.53 -12.42 -5.30
N VAL A 191 2.67 -12.40 -6.01
CA VAL A 191 3.95 -12.88 -5.48
C VAL A 191 4.41 -12.00 -4.31
N TYR A 192 4.34 -10.68 -4.44
CA TYR A 192 4.69 -9.76 -3.36
C TYR A 192 3.89 -10.06 -2.09
N TYR A 193 2.56 -10.17 -2.21
CA TYR A 193 1.67 -10.38 -1.07
C TYR A 193 2.06 -11.65 -0.31
N GLN A 194 2.12 -12.76 -1.04
CA GLN A 194 2.37 -14.08 -0.46
C GLN A 194 3.79 -14.22 0.09
N VAL A 195 4.79 -13.57 -0.53
CA VAL A 195 6.14 -13.52 0.01
C VAL A 195 6.19 -12.66 1.27
N ASN A 196 5.54 -11.49 1.27
CA ASN A 196 5.55 -10.57 2.40
C ASN A 196 4.92 -11.19 3.66
N GLU A 197 3.75 -11.83 3.54
CA GLU A 197 3.09 -12.54 4.65
C GLU A 197 4.06 -13.53 5.32
N ARG A 198 4.74 -14.35 4.51
CA ARG A 198 5.64 -15.42 4.98
C ARG A 198 6.93 -14.91 5.57
N MET A 199 7.53 -13.85 5.01
CA MET A 199 8.76 -13.26 5.54
C MET A 199 8.60 -12.70 6.96
N SER A 200 7.36 -12.48 7.40
CA SER A 200 7.04 -12.12 8.79
C SER A 200 7.44 -13.20 9.79
N PHE A 201 7.36 -14.47 9.39
CA PHE A 201 7.56 -15.63 10.25
C PHE A 201 8.78 -16.48 9.84
N ILE A 202 9.13 -16.49 8.54
CA ILE A 202 10.20 -17.32 7.99
C ILE A 202 11.49 -16.49 7.83
N LYS A 203 12.53 -16.87 8.56
CA LYS A 203 13.86 -16.29 8.44
C LYS A 203 14.68 -16.98 7.35
N PRO A 204 15.65 -16.29 6.72
CA PRO A 204 16.64 -16.94 5.86
C PRO A 204 17.34 -18.11 6.58
N LYS A 205 17.60 -19.24 5.93
CA LYS A 205 17.37 -19.57 4.50
C LYS A 205 16.05 -20.34 4.30
N ASP A 206 15.37 -20.07 3.18
CA ASP A 206 14.19 -20.83 2.75
C ASP A 206 14.16 -20.91 1.21
N LYS A 207 14.13 -22.12 0.67
CA LYS A 207 14.23 -22.38 -0.79
C LYS A 207 13.03 -21.83 -1.56
N VAL A 208 11.81 -21.97 -1.04
CA VAL A 208 10.61 -21.53 -1.77
C VAL A 208 10.55 -20.00 -1.78
N ILE A 209 10.83 -19.37 -0.64
CA ILE A 209 10.89 -17.91 -0.54
C ILE A 209 12.02 -17.34 -1.42
N SER A 210 13.20 -17.98 -1.45
CA SER A 210 14.30 -17.52 -2.29
C SER A 210 13.95 -17.56 -3.79
N ILE A 211 13.27 -18.61 -4.25
CA ILE A 211 12.76 -18.71 -5.62
C ILE A 211 11.71 -17.64 -5.90
N LEU A 212 10.71 -17.48 -5.02
CA LEU A 212 9.65 -16.48 -5.23
C LEU A 212 10.19 -15.05 -5.24
N LEU A 213 11.18 -14.74 -4.39
CA LEU A 213 11.89 -13.47 -4.42
C LEU A 213 12.62 -13.28 -5.75
N PHE A 214 13.33 -14.30 -6.25
CA PHE A 214 13.98 -14.22 -7.55
C PHE A 214 12.97 -13.94 -8.68
N GLU A 215 11.83 -14.63 -8.69
CA GLU A 215 10.79 -14.41 -9.69
C GLU A 215 10.09 -13.04 -9.54
N LEU A 216 9.91 -12.56 -8.31
CA LEU A 216 9.43 -11.21 -8.06
C LEU A 216 10.40 -10.17 -8.60
N GLY A 217 11.71 -10.39 -8.44
CA GLY A 217 12.75 -9.54 -9.02
C GLY A 217 12.62 -9.44 -10.54
N ASN A 218 12.40 -10.58 -11.22
CA ASN A 218 12.17 -10.62 -12.67
C ASN A 218 10.91 -9.83 -13.08
N LEU A 219 9.81 -9.99 -12.33
CA LEU A 219 8.56 -9.27 -12.58
C LEU A 219 8.69 -7.76 -12.37
N VAL A 220 9.40 -7.35 -11.32
CA VAL A 220 9.65 -5.94 -10.99
C VAL A 220 10.61 -5.31 -12.00
N GLU A 221 11.62 -6.04 -12.47
CA GLU A 221 12.52 -5.60 -13.53
C GLU A 221 11.77 -5.36 -14.84
N LEU A 222 10.87 -6.28 -15.24
CA LEU A 222 10.03 -6.14 -16.44
C LEU A 222 9.08 -4.93 -16.37
N LYS A 223 8.79 -4.42 -15.18
CA LYS A 223 8.02 -3.18 -14.98
C LYS A 223 8.87 -1.90 -15.11
N GLY A 224 10.20 -2.03 -15.25
CA GLY A 224 11.14 -0.91 -15.27
C GLY A 224 11.55 -0.40 -13.89
N GLU A 225 11.25 -1.15 -12.82
CA GLU A 225 11.51 -0.77 -11.43
C GLU A 225 12.88 -1.29 -10.96
N HIS A 226 13.94 -0.88 -11.68
CA HIS A 226 15.28 -1.47 -11.58
C HIS A 226 15.87 -1.47 -10.16
N GLU A 227 15.67 -0.40 -9.39
CA GLU A 227 16.19 -0.32 -8.02
C GLU A 227 15.49 -1.31 -7.08
N ASN A 228 14.15 -1.40 -7.19
CA ASN A 228 13.38 -2.35 -6.42
C ASN A 228 13.74 -3.79 -6.81
N ALA A 229 13.87 -4.08 -8.11
CA ALA A 229 14.28 -5.39 -8.61
C ALA A 229 15.66 -5.81 -8.05
N LEU A 230 16.63 -4.89 -8.07
CA LEU A 230 17.96 -5.16 -7.53
C LEU A 230 17.95 -5.47 -6.03
N GLN A 231 17.15 -4.74 -5.25
CA GLN A 231 16.97 -5.03 -3.82
C GLN A 231 16.33 -6.40 -3.62
N ILE A 232 15.30 -6.73 -4.39
CA ILE A 232 14.60 -8.02 -4.32
C ILE A 232 15.53 -9.19 -4.68
N TYR A 233 16.37 -9.05 -5.71
CA TYR A 233 17.38 -10.07 -6.04
C TYR A 233 18.40 -10.26 -4.92
N ARG A 234 18.84 -9.19 -4.25
CA ARG A 234 19.73 -9.31 -3.07
C ARG A 234 19.04 -10.10 -1.95
N THR A 235 17.78 -9.78 -1.65
CA THR A 235 17.01 -10.53 -0.65
C THR A 235 16.80 -11.99 -1.08
N ALA A 236 16.62 -12.28 -2.37
CA ALA A 236 16.57 -13.66 -2.87
C ALA A 236 17.87 -14.43 -2.54
N ARG A 237 19.03 -13.80 -2.72
CA ARG A 237 20.33 -14.38 -2.33
C ARG A 237 20.46 -14.58 -0.82
N GLU A 238 20.01 -13.63 -0.01
CA GLU A 238 19.99 -13.77 1.46
C GLU A 238 19.18 -15.02 1.88
N TYR A 239 18.04 -15.25 1.24
CA TYR A 239 17.21 -16.45 1.45
C TYR A 239 17.80 -17.74 0.83
N GLY A 240 18.87 -17.64 0.04
CA GLY A 240 19.63 -18.77 -0.49
C GLY A 240 19.41 -19.07 -1.97
N PHE A 241 18.90 -18.13 -2.77
CA PHE A 241 18.89 -18.26 -4.23
C PHE A 241 20.25 -17.84 -4.78
N ASP A 242 21.09 -18.80 -5.12
CA ASP A 242 22.43 -18.57 -5.65
C ASP A 242 22.60 -19.19 -7.04
N GLY A 243 23.53 -18.63 -7.83
CA GLY A 243 23.88 -19.14 -9.16
C GLY A 243 24.22 -18.03 -10.16
N ASP A 244 24.77 -18.43 -11.31
CA ASP A 244 25.22 -17.48 -12.34
C ASP A 244 24.09 -16.64 -12.92
N LEU A 245 22.88 -17.21 -12.97
CA LEU A 245 21.71 -16.52 -13.52
C LEU A 245 21.33 -15.29 -12.68
N ILE A 246 21.23 -15.41 -11.35
CA ILE A 246 20.90 -14.27 -10.49
C ILE A 246 22.00 -13.21 -10.51
N ALA A 247 23.27 -13.61 -10.58
CA ALA A 247 24.37 -12.68 -10.77
C ALA A 247 24.22 -11.91 -12.11
N ALA A 248 23.93 -12.61 -13.20
CA ALA A 248 23.68 -11.99 -14.49
C ALA A 248 22.46 -11.05 -14.48
N ARG A 249 21.35 -11.43 -13.80
CA ARG A 249 20.18 -10.54 -13.59
C ARG A 249 20.60 -9.25 -12.89
N MET A 250 21.31 -9.35 -11.76
CA MET A 250 21.71 -8.20 -10.96
C MET A 250 22.65 -7.25 -11.70
N ILE A 251 23.60 -7.78 -12.49
CA ILE A 251 24.50 -6.97 -13.32
C ILE A 251 23.70 -6.19 -14.36
N ASN A 252 22.83 -6.87 -15.12
CA ASN A 252 22.03 -6.23 -16.17
C ASN A 252 21.02 -5.21 -15.60
N THR A 253 20.41 -5.50 -14.44
CA THR A 253 19.55 -4.55 -13.73
C THR A 253 20.34 -3.31 -13.30
N THR A 254 21.58 -3.48 -12.84
CA THR A 254 22.45 -2.35 -12.45
C THR A 254 22.80 -1.47 -13.65
N GLU A 255 23.17 -2.08 -14.79
CA GLU A 255 23.41 -1.35 -16.05
C GLU A 255 22.15 -0.62 -16.52
N SER A 256 20.99 -1.29 -16.50
CA SER A 256 19.70 -0.71 -16.87
C SER A 256 19.32 0.48 -16.00
N LYS A 257 19.58 0.38 -14.68
CA LYS A 257 19.42 1.49 -13.73
C LYS A 257 20.32 2.68 -14.10
N THR A 258 21.61 2.46 -14.39
CA THR A 258 22.55 3.52 -14.78
C THR A 258 22.09 4.22 -16.06
N ASN A 259 21.76 3.44 -17.10
CA ASN A 259 21.26 3.95 -18.38
C ASN A 259 19.96 4.75 -18.21
N TYR A 260 19.07 4.31 -17.31
CA TYR A 260 17.84 5.05 -16.97
C TYR A 260 18.15 6.43 -16.38
N PHE A 261 19.07 6.51 -15.42
CA PHE A 261 19.44 7.78 -14.79
C PHE A 261 20.16 8.72 -15.77
N GLU A 262 21.05 8.20 -16.61
CA GLU A 262 21.71 8.99 -17.66
C GLU A 262 20.67 9.61 -18.61
N ARG A 263 19.73 8.82 -19.12
CA ARG A 263 18.65 9.31 -20.00
C ARG A 263 17.78 10.36 -19.31
N LYS A 264 17.39 10.13 -18.06
CA LYS A 264 16.56 11.08 -17.29
C LYS A 264 17.31 12.39 -17.02
N THR A 265 18.61 12.31 -16.79
CA THR A 265 19.48 13.47 -16.61
C THR A 265 19.54 14.29 -17.90
N TRP A 266 19.76 13.65 -19.04
CA TRP A 266 19.71 14.31 -20.36
C TRP A 266 18.36 14.98 -20.63
N GLU A 267 17.24 14.32 -20.35
CA GLU A 267 15.90 14.88 -20.52
C GLU A 267 15.69 16.13 -19.64
N LEU A 268 16.08 16.05 -18.36
CA LEU A 268 15.97 17.17 -17.43
C LEU A 268 16.86 18.34 -17.84
N THR A 269 18.11 18.07 -18.27
CA THR A 269 19.01 19.09 -18.80
C THR A 269 18.41 19.76 -20.04
N GLY A 270 17.79 19.00 -20.95
CA GLY A 270 17.05 19.54 -22.09
C GLY A 270 15.91 20.47 -21.67
N LYS A 271 15.09 20.05 -20.69
CA LYS A 271 14.00 20.88 -20.14
C LYS A 271 14.52 22.15 -19.46
N ILE A 272 15.59 22.05 -18.67
CA ILE A 272 16.24 23.20 -18.02
C ILE A 272 16.77 24.18 -19.06
N ASN A 273 17.40 23.69 -20.13
CA ASN A 273 17.91 24.53 -21.21
C ASN A 273 16.77 25.23 -21.97
N ALA A 274 15.67 24.52 -22.24
CA ALA A 274 14.47 25.13 -22.84
C ALA A 274 13.86 26.21 -21.93
N LEU A 275 13.77 25.94 -20.62
CA LEU A 275 13.30 26.92 -19.64
C LEU A 275 14.22 28.14 -19.56
N ARG A 276 15.53 27.97 -19.57
CA ARG A 276 16.50 29.07 -19.60
C ARG A 276 16.33 29.92 -20.86
N LYS A 277 16.25 29.30 -22.04
CA LYS A 277 15.99 30.01 -23.30
C LYS A 277 14.65 30.74 -23.31
N SER A 278 13.60 30.18 -22.71
CA SER A 278 12.32 30.89 -22.59
C SER A 278 12.36 32.09 -21.64
N LYS A 279 13.40 32.18 -20.80
CA LYS A 279 13.65 33.30 -19.90
C LYS A 279 14.69 34.28 -20.45
N ASP A 280 15.39 33.95 -21.54
CA ASP A 280 16.30 34.90 -22.21
C ASP A 280 15.50 36.09 -22.73
N GLY A 281 15.89 37.29 -22.30
CA GLY A 281 15.19 38.54 -22.61
C GLY A 281 14.08 38.92 -21.61
N VAL A 282 13.80 38.10 -20.60
CA VAL A 282 12.90 38.46 -19.49
C VAL A 282 13.72 39.09 -18.37
N ASP A 283 13.58 40.39 -18.16
CA ASP A 283 14.12 41.07 -16.99
C ASP A 283 13.33 40.63 -15.74
N LEU A 284 13.93 39.71 -14.98
CA LEU A 284 13.33 39.17 -13.77
C LEU A 284 13.08 40.24 -12.71
N ASP A 285 13.86 41.33 -12.70
CA ASP A 285 13.64 42.44 -11.77
C ASP A 285 12.38 43.21 -12.14
N TYR A 286 12.16 43.43 -13.45
CA TYR A 286 10.94 44.05 -13.96
C TYR A 286 9.68 43.18 -13.71
N VAL A 287 9.78 41.85 -13.86
CA VAL A 287 8.69 40.92 -13.52
C VAL A 287 8.38 40.95 -12.02
N ASN A 288 9.40 40.94 -11.16
CA ASN A 288 9.22 41.03 -9.71
C ASN A 288 8.60 42.36 -9.28
N GLN A 289 8.93 43.46 -9.95
CA GLN A 289 8.31 44.77 -9.71
C GLN A 289 6.82 44.76 -10.08
N ILE A 290 6.45 44.15 -11.22
CA ILE A 290 5.03 43.97 -11.61
C ILE A 290 4.29 43.10 -10.59
N GLU A 291 4.86 41.94 -10.20
CA GLU A 291 4.25 41.06 -9.20
C GLU A 291 4.05 41.76 -7.86
N THR A 292 5.06 42.49 -7.39
CA THR A 292 4.99 43.28 -6.15
C THR A 292 3.89 44.35 -6.26
N GLY A 293 3.81 45.04 -7.40
CA GLY A 293 2.75 46.02 -7.68
C GLY A 293 1.35 45.40 -7.65
N LEU A 294 1.17 44.21 -8.23
CA LEU A 294 -0.10 43.48 -8.22
C LEU A 294 -0.50 43.03 -6.81
N ILE A 295 0.46 42.57 -6.00
CA ILE A 295 0.23 42.21 -4.60
C ILE A 295 -0.22 43.45 -3.81
N ILE A 296 0.48 44.58 -3.92
CA ILE A 296 0.11 45.82 -3.25
C ILE A 296 -1.30 46.27 -3.66
N LEU A 297 -1.60 46.25 -4.97
CA LEU A 297 -2.93 46.62 -5.49
C LEU A 297 -4.04 45.72 -4.93
N SER A 298 -3.79 44.42 -4.80
CA SER A 298 -4.75 43.47 -4.24
C SER A 298 -5.04 43.75 -2.76
N VAL A 299 -4.01 44.07 -1.97
CA VAL A 299 -4.14 44.41 -0.54
C VAL A 299 -4.91 45.72 -0.37
N VAL A 300 -4.57 46.76 -1.14
CA VAL A 300 -5.29 48.05 -1.10
C VAL A 300 -6.76 47.87 -1.46
N SER A 301 -7.05 47.07 -2.48
CA SER A 301 -8.42 46.76 -2.92
C SER A 301 -9.20 46.02 -1.83
N ALA A 302 -8.58 45.08 -1.10
CA ALA A 302 -9.18 44.40 0.04
C ALA A 302 -9.48 45.36 1.21
N ILE A 303 -8.56 46.28 1.52
CA ILE A 303 -8.77 47.30 2.56
C ILE A 303 -9.93 48.24 2.20
N LEU A 304 -9.99 48.71 0.95
CA LEU A 304 -11.08 49.57 0.47
C LEU A 304 -12.43 48.84 0.52
N LEU A 305 -12.46 47.55 0.16
CA LEU A 305 -13.67 46.72 0.27
C LEU A 305 -14.14 46.62 1.72
N ILE A 306 -13.23 46.37 2.67
CA ILE A 306 -13.55 46.31 4.10
C ILE A 306 -14.09 47.65 4.58
N ALA A 307 -13.46 48.76 4.20
CA ALA A 307 -13.92 50.10 4.55
C ALA A 307 -15.34 50.39 4.02
N LEU A 308 -15.62 50.01 2.75
CA LEU A 308 -16.95 50.10 2.16
C LEU A 308 -17.98 49.25 2.90
N ILE A 309 -17.63 48.03 3.31
CA ILE A 309 -18.51 47.17 4.11
C ILE A 309 -18.81 47.82 5.45
N VAL A 310 -17.81 48.36 6.14
CA VAL A 310 -17.99 49.05 7.43
C VAL A 310 -18.87 50.29 7.26
N LEU A 311 -18.64 51.09 6.22
CA LEU A 311 -19.47 52.25 5.89
C LEU A 311 -20.92 51.84 5.59
N TYR A 312 -21.11 50.77 4.83
CA TYR A 312 -22.43 50.22 4.53
C TYR A 312 -23.15 49.75 5.80
N ILE A 313 -22.47 49.04 6.70
CA ILE A 313 -23.03 48.59 7.99
C ILE A 313 -23.41 49.80 8.85
N LYS A 314 -22.53 50.81 8.98
CA LYS A 314 -22.82 52.03 9.73
C LYS A 314 -24.02 52.79 9.14
N TRP A 315 -24.05 52.97 7.82
CA TRP A 315 -25.15 53.60 7.12
C TRP A 315 -26.47 52.86 7.33
N LYS A 316 -26.45 51.52 7.24
CA LYS A 316 -27.62 50.68 7.49
C LYS A 316 -28.11 50.84 8.93
N ASN A 317 -27.23 50.79 9.92
CA ASN A 317 -27.60 50.98 11.33
C ASN A 317 -28.17 52.39 11.60
N LEU A 318 -27.61 53.43 10.98
CA LEU A 318 -28.13 54.79 11.04
C LEU A 318 -29.53 54.88 10.42
N LYS A 319 -29.73 54.28 9.24
CA LYS A 319 -31.03 54.22 8.56
C LYS A 319 -32.07 53.49 9.41
N ASP A 320 -31.72 52.35 9.99
CA ASP A 320 -32.60 51.55 10.85
C ASP A 320 -32.94 52.30 12.15
N PHE A 321 -31.99 53.03 12.75
CA PHE A 321 -32.23 53.89 13.91
C PHE A 321 -33.18 55.05 13.62
N VAL A 322 -33.01 55.75 12.49
CA VAL A 322 -33.92 56.83 12.07
C VAL A 322 -35.33 56.29 11.86
N LEU A 323 -35.48 55.16 11.16
CA LEU A 323 -36.79 54.53 10.92
C LEU A 323 -37.47 54.06 12.23
N LEU A 324 -36.72 53.56 13.20
CA LEU A 324 -37.27 53.15 14.51
C LEU A 324 -37.71 54.34 15.36
N ASN A 325 -36.99 55.46 15.32
CA ASN A 325 -37.39 56.66 16.07
C ASN A 325 -38.58 57.39 15.43
N ASP A 326 -38.69 57.45 14.10
CA ASP A 326 -39.87 58.00 13.41
C ASP A 326 -41.15 57.19 13.70
N SER A 327 -41.02 55.88 13.97
CA SER A 327 -42.14 55.01 14.34
C SER A 327 -42.64 55.20 15.78
N LYS A 328 -41.80 55.73 16.69
CA LYS A 328 -42.16 55.98 18.09
C LYS A 328 -42.83 57.33 18.32
N THR A 329 -42.70 58.27 17.40
CA THR A 329 -43.34 59.60 17.47
C THR A 329 -44.79 59.62 16.96
N HIS A 330 -45.33 58.48 16.50
CA HIS A 330 -46.68 58.36 15.93
C HIS A 330 -47.62 57.39 16.66
N ASN A 331 -47.32 57.01 17.91
CA ASN A 331 -48.22 56.24 18.77
C ASN A 331 -48.59 56.99 20.04
#